data_AF-A0A396HTJ3-F1
#
_entry.id   AF-A0A396HTJ3-F1
#
_cell.length_a   1.000
_cell.length_b   1.000
_cell.length_c   1.000
_cell.angle_alpha   90.00
_cell.angle_beta   90.00
_cell.angle_gamma   90.00
#
_symmetry.space_group_name_H-M   'P 1'
#
loop_
_entity.id
_entity.type
_entity.pdbx_description
1 polymer ?
#
loop_
_entity_poly.entity_id
_entity_poly.type
_entity_poly.pdbx_seq_one_letter_code
_entity_poly.pdbx_strand_id
1 'polypeptide(L)'
;MDAFQPETINDLEEIAKVMCMARFEKDFSDVYNNCRRECLDKCLMHKLFGLQKLSIEDVHNMSRKDLEDKIERWIRTFNVALNVLFSGERRLCDRIFFGFSSAADFSLMEISRESTIQLLNFFDYVSSGSHSPERLFKILEVFETLRDMIPEFASLFCDQYIMSLRNEATTIWKRRGKQLGTYLRSWSI
;
A
#
# COMPACT_ATOMS: atom_id res chain seq x y z
N MET A 1 6.71 7.67 12.39
CA MET A 1 5.31 8.05 12.61
C MET A 1 5.35 8.96 13.81
N ASP A 2 5.03 10.24 13.63
CA ASP A 2 5.07 11.19 14.74
C ASP A 2 4.14 10.66 15.83
N ALA A 3 4.72 10.31 16.97
CA ALA A 3 3.96 9.78 18.07
C ALA A 3 3.12 10.93 18.62
N PHE A 4 1.81 10.89 18.33
CA PHE A 4 0.87 11.78 18.99
C PHE A 4 1.05 11.64 20.51
N GLN A 5 1.03 12.77 21.21
CA GLN A 5 0.96 12.72 22.66
C GLN A 5 -0.31 11.97 23.07
N PRO A 6 -0.26 11.12 24.11
CA PRO A 6 -1.42 10.33 24.55
C PRO A 6 -2.68 11.18 24.77
N GLU A 7 -2.50 12.41 25.24
CA GLU A 7 -3.57 13.39 25.48
C GLU A 7 -4.27 13.78 24.18
N THR A 8 -3.50 14.07 23.12
CA THR A 8 -4.06 14.38 21.80
C THR A 8 -4.88 13.24 21.24
N ILE A 9 -4.45 11.99 21.45
CA ILE A 9 -5.20 10.82 20.99
C ILE A 9 -6.54 10.69 21.74
N ASN A 10 -6.54 10.93 23.05
CA ASN A 10 -7.76 10.88 23.85
C ASN A 10 -8.75 11.98 23.45
N ASP A 11 -8.27 13.20 23.23
CA ASP A 11 -9.11 14.31 22.77
C ASP A 11 -9.73 13.99 21.41
N LEU A 12 -8.93 13.42 20.49
CA LEU A 12 -9.39 13.07 19.15
C LEU A 12 -10.41 11.91 19.17
N GLU A 13 -10.25 10.94 20.07
CA GLU A 13 -11.21 9.86 20.31
C GLU A 13 -12.54 10.41 20.85
N GLU A 14 -12.49 11.35 21.80
CA GLU A 14 -13.71 11.98 22.34
C GLU A 14 -14.45 12.79 21.27
N ILE A 15 -13.72 13.57 20.46
CA ILE A 15 -14.28 14.31 19.33
C ILE A 15 -14.91 13.35 18.31
N ALA A 16 -14.20 12.28 17.94
CA ALA A 16 -14.69 11.28 17.00
C ALA A 16 -16.02 10.68 17.51
N LYS A 17 -16.06 10.30 18.79
CA LYS A 17 -17.25 9.74 19.43
C LYS A 17 -18.43 10.70 19.38
N VAL A 18 -18.22 11.98 19.73
CA VAL A 18 -19.28 13.01 19.69
C VAL A 18 -19.79 13.21 18.25
N MET A 19 -18.88 13.32 17.28
CA MET A 19 -19.22 13.49 15.86
C MET A 19 -20.00 12.29 15.31
N CYS A 20 -19.58 11.07 15.62
CA CYS A 20 -20.27 9.85 15.21
C CYS A 20 -21.67 9.74 15.83
N MET A 21 -21.83 10.05 17.13
CA MET A 21 -23.16 10.06 17.77
C MET A 21 -24.08 11.14 17.19
N ALA A 22 -23.51 12.24 16.73
CA ALA A 22 -24.23 13.35 16.10
C ALA A 22 -24.50 13.16 14.59
N ARG A 23 -24.11 12.02 14.00
CA ARG A 23 -24.23 11.70 12.56
C ARG A 23 -23.39 12.58 11.63
N PHE A 24 -22.26 13.08 12.14
CA PHE A 24 -21.23 13.80 11.38
C PHE A 24 -19.96 12.95 11.19
N GLU A 25 -20.09 11.63 11.21
CA GLU A 25 -18.97 10.69 11.07
C GLU A 25 -18.19 10.89 9.78
N LYS A 26 -18.89 11.27 8.70
CA LYS A 26 -18.28 11.48 7.40
C LYS A 26 -17.36 12.70 7.39
N ASP A 27 -17.85 13.84 7.90
CA ASP A 27 -17.08 15.08 7.94
C ASP A 27 -15.83 14.92 8.82
N PHE A 28 -15.97 14.26 9.97
CA PHE A 28 -14.84 13.91 10.82
C PHE A 28 -13.84 12.99 10.10
N SER A 29 -14.33 11.91 9.48
CA SER A 29 -13.49 10.95 8.77
C SER A 29 -12.74 11.59 7.61
N ASP A 30 -13.36 12.49 6.84
CA ASP A 30 -12.72 13.17 5.72
C ASP A 30 -11.53 14.02 6.19
N VAL A 31 -11.70 14.82 7.24
CA VAL A 31 -10.62 15.65 7.82
C VAL A 31 -9.52 14.78 8.42
N TYR A 32 -9.89 13.77 9.21
CA TYR A 32 -8.95 12.83 9.80
C TYR A 32 -8.14 12.11 8.72
N ASN A 33 -8.81 11.49 7.74
CA ASN A 33 -8.18 10.74 6.67
C ASN A 33 -7.23 11.62 5.84
N ASN A 34 -7.59 12.88 5.55
CA ASN A 34 -6.71 13.81 4.83
C ASN A 34 -5.39 14.04 5.58
N CYS A 35 -5.47 14.35 6.88
CA CYS A 35 -4.28 14.59 7.69
C CYS A 35 -3.38 13.34 7.78
N ARG A 36 -4.00 12.18 8.02
CA ARG A 36 -3.29 10.90 8.13
C ARG A 36 -2.64 10.49 6.81
N ARG A 37 -3.32 10.69 5.68
CA ARG A 37 -2.75 10.46 4.34
C ARG A 37 -1.49 11.28 4.11
N GLU A 38 -1.52 12.58 4.40
CA GLU A 38 -0.33 13.42 4.23
C GLU A 38 0.85 12.96 5.11
N CYS A 39 0.58 12.53 6.34
CA CYS A 39 1.60 11.98 7.23
C CYS A 39 2.20 10.68 6.67
N LEU A 40 1.33 9.77 6.22
CA LEU A 40 1.71 8.48 5.67
C LEU A 40 2.51 8.64 4.38
N ASP A 41 2.03 9.50 3.47
CA ASP A 41 2.70 9.84 2.22
C ASP A 41 4.06 10.46 2.48
N LYS A 42 4.21 11.39 3.43
CA LYS A 42 5.53 11.94 3.80
C LYS A 42 6.48 10.85 4.31
N CYS A 43 5.99 9.93 5.14
CA CYS A 43 6.78 8.81 5.64
C CYS A 43 7.22 7.88 4.51
N LEU A 44 6.31 7.53 3.60
CA LEU A 44 6.59 6.67 2.47
C LEU A 44 7.47 7.36 1.43
N MET A 45 7.21 8.63 1.10
CA MET A 45 8.03 9.42 0.18
C MET A 45 9.48 9.50 0.66
N HIS A 46 9.71 9.73 1.95
CA HIS A 46 11.06 9.74 2.50
C HIS A 46 11.77 8.38 2.31
N LYS A 47 11.05 7.27 2.46
CA LYS A 47 11.60 5.91 2.23
C LYS A 47 11.79 5.61 0.74
N LEU A 48 10.81 6.01 -0.08
CA LEU A 48 10.72 5.88 -1.53
C LEU A 48 11.49 6.97 -2.29
N PHE A 49 12.26 7.84 -1.65
CA PHE A 49 12.99 8.93 -2.33
C PHE A 49 13.93 8.40 -3.43
N GLY A 50 14.40 7.16 -3.29
CA GLY A 50 15.17 6.46 -4.32
C GLY A 50 14.32 5.66 -5.33
N LEU A 51 13.00 5.68 -5.28
CA LEU A 51 12.08 4.89 -6.12
C LEU A 51 11.04 5.77 -6.83
N GLN A 52 10.88 7.01 -6.40
CA GLN A 52 9.96 7.96 -7.00
C GLN A 52 10.45 8.46 -8.36
N LYS A 53 9.52 8.46 -9.32
CA LYS A 53 9.70 8.89 -10.73
C LYS A 53 10.50 7.93 -11.61
N LEU A 54 10.29 6.62 -11.47
CA LEU A 54 10.70 5.69 -12.52
C LEU A 54 9.62 5.64 -13.60
N SER A 55 9.96 6.02 -14.82
CA SER A 55 9.20 5.67 -16.01
C SER A 55 9.58 4.27 -16.49
N ILE A 56 8.76 3.70 -17.37
CA ILE A 56 9.08 2.43 -18.05
C ILE A 56 10.41 2.55 -18.79
N GLU A 57 10.70 3.72 -19.36
CA GLU A 57 11.94 4.01 -20.09
C GLU A 57 13.15 4.07 -19.15
N ASP A 58 13.00 4.63 -17.95
CA ASP A 58 14.05 4.63 -16.92
C ASP A 58 14.40 3.20 -16.49
N VAL A 59 13.39 2.35 -16.27
CA VAL A 59 13.60 0.93 -15.93
C VAL A 59 14.27 0.19 -17.09
N HIS A 60 13.92 0.51 -18.33
CA HIS A 60 14.50 -0.14 -19.50
C HIS A 60 16.00 0.16 -19.63
N ASN A 61 16.37 1.43 -19.48
CA ASN A 61 17.74 1.95 -19.63
C ASN A 61 18.62 1.78 -18.38
N MET A 62 18.04 1.36 -17.26
CA MET A 62 18.75 1.16 -16.00
C MET A 62 19.76 0.01 -16.08
N SER A 63 20.93 0.22 -15.48
CA SER A 63 21.94 -0.83 -15.35
C SER A 63 21.40 -1.97 -14.48
N ARG A 64 21.96 -3.18 -14.66
CA ARG A 64 21.56 -4.36 -13.88
C ARG A 64 21.69 -4.10 -12.37
N LYS A 65 22.83 -3.56 -11.95
CA LYS A 65 23.12 -3.33 -10.53
C LYS A 65 22.15 -2.32 -9.92
N ASP A 66 21.84 -1.26 -10.66
CA ASP A 66 20.88 -0.25 -10.19
C ASP A 66 19.47 -0.84 -10.05
N LEU A 67 19.05 -1.72 -10.96
CA LEU A 67 17.74 -2.39 -10.86
C LEU A 67 17.68 -3.32 -9.64
N GLU A 68 18.74 -4.08 -9.37
CA GLU A 68 18.85 -4.95 -8.19
C GLU A 68 18.76 -4.13 -6.89
N ASP A 69 19.52 -3.03 -6.80
CA ASP A 69 19.50 -2.11 -5.65
C ASP A 69 18.11 -1.48 -5.44
N LYS A 70 17.38 -1.17 -6.52
CA LYS A 70 16.01 -0.62 -6.46
C LYS A 70 15.00 -1.66 -6.01
N ILE A 71 15.09 -2.88 -6.52
CA ILE A 71 14.22 -3.99 -6.09
C ILE A 71 14.41 -4.26 -4.60
N GLU A 72 15.64 -4.38 -4.12
CA GLU A 72 15.92 -4.60 -2.70
C GLU A 72 15.38 -3.45 -1.84
N ARG A 73 15.58 -2.20 -2.28
CA ARG A 73 15.03 -1.04 -1.59
C ARG A 73 13.50 -1.04 -1.57
N TRP A 74 12.87 -1.45 -2.67
CA TRP A 74 11.42 -1.56 -2.74
C TRP A 74 10.90 -2.63 -1.79
N ILE A 75 11.49 -3.83 -1.78
CA ILE A 75 11.14 -4.93 -0.85
C ILE A 75 11.22 -4.43 0.61
N ARG A 76 12.31 -3.77 0.99
CA ARG A 76 12.48 -3.20 2.33
C ARG A 76 11.43 -2.13 2.64
N THR A 77 11.12 -1.27 1.67
CA THR A 77 10.12 -0.21 1.86
C THR A 77 8.72 -0.77 2.02
N PHE A 78 8.37 -1.77 1.22
CA PHE A 78 7.08 -2.45 1.26
C PHE A 78 6.88 -3.18 2.58
N ASN A 79 7.91 -3.89 3.07
CA ASN A 79 7.92 -4.49 4.40
C ASN A 79 7.68 -3.48 5.52
N VAL A 80 8.34 -2.32 5.47
CA VAL A 80 8.13 -1.24 6.46
C VAL A 80 6.73 -0.65 6.35
N ALA A 81 6.22 -0.47 5.14
CA ALA A 81 4.87 0.03 4.91
C ALA A 81 3.84 -0.89 5.58
N LEU A 82 3.93 -2.19 5.34
CA LEU A 82 3.02 -3.18 5.94
C LEU A 82 3.16 -3.28 7.45
N ASN A 83 4.37 -3.62 7.91
CA ASN A 83 4.59 -4.06 9.27
C ASN A 83 4.66 -2.91 10.28
N VAL A 84 4.92 -1.68 9.82
CA VAL A 84 5.08 -0.52 10.71
C VAL A 84 4.06 0.55 10.44
N LEU A 85 3.89 0.97 9.17
CA LEU A 85 3.05 2.12 8.87
C LEU A 85 1.57 1.75 8.87
N PHE A 86 1.14 0.78 8.07
CA PHE A 86 -0.26 0.35 8.00
C PHE A 86 -0.71 -0.32 9.30
N SER A 87 0.15 -1.11 9.95
CA SER A 87 -0.14 -1.65 11.29
C SER A 87 -0.30 -0.55 12.34
N GLY A 88 0.50 0.52 12.27
CA GLY A 88 0.38 1.70 13.12
C GLY A 88 -0.92 2.47 12.86
N GLU A 89 -1.26 2.70 11.59
CA GLU A 89 -2.51 3.37 11.21
C GLU A 89 -3.73 2.54 11.59
N ARG A 90 -3.68 1.21 11.45
CA ARG A 90 -4.73 0.30 11.90
C ARG A 90 -5.03 0.50 13.38
N ARG A 91 -4.00 0.44 14.22
CA ARG A 91 -4.12 0.63 15.67
C ARG A 91 -4.66 2.02 16.03
N LEU A 92 -4.28 3.04 15.28
CA LEU A 92 -4.77 4.39 15.50
C LEU A 92 -6.24 4.53 15.10
N CYS A 93 -6.63 4.03 13.93
CA CYS A 93 -8.03 4.00 13.49
C CYS A 93 -8.91 3.24 14.48
N ASP A 94 -8.49 2.05 14.94
CA ASP A 94 -9.23 1.26 15.92
C ASP A 94 -9.42 2.02 17.25
N ARG A 95 -8.44 2.84 17.64
CA ARG A 95 -8.52 3.67 18.85
C ARG A 95 -9.40 4.90 18.67
N ILE A 96 -9.21 5.66 17.59
CA ILE A 96 -9.99 6.89 17.33
C ILE A 96 -11.46 6.58 17.10
N PHE A 97 -11.78 5.51 16.39
CA PHE A 97 -13.14 5.08 16.10
C PHE A 97 -13.60 3.96 17.04
N PHE A 98 -13.18 3.98 18.30
CA PHE A 98 -13.57 2.96 19.27
C PHE A 98 -15.09 2.84 19.38
N GLY A 99 -15.61 1.62 19.20
CA GLY A 99 -17.05 1.34 19.14
C GLY A 99 -17.69 1.52 17.76
N PHE A 100 -16.93 1.96 16.74
CA PHE A 100 -17.38 2.18 15.36
C PHE A 100 -16.47 1.46 14.36
N SER A 101 -16.40 0.12 14.42
CA SER A 101 -15.47 -0.68 13.61
C SER A 101 -15.56 -0.43 12.10
N SER A 102 -16.76 -0.22 11.55
CA SER A 102 -16.94 0.11 10.14
C SER A 102 -16.30 1.44 9.74
N ALA A 103 -16.29 2.42 10.65
CA ALA A 103 -15.61 3.70 10.41
C ALA A 103 -14.09 3.54 10.48
N ALA A 104 -13.58 2.74 11.44
CA ALA A 104 -12.17 2.40 11.54
C ALA A 104 -11.64 1.72 10.25
N ASP A 105 -12.35 0.69 9.77
CA ASP A 105 -11.98 -0.04 8.55
C ASP A 105 -12.04 0.87 7.31
N PHE A 106 -13.08 1.71 7.19
CA PHE A 106 -13.21 2.66 6.09
C PHE A 106 -12.07 3.70 6.09
N SER A 107 -11.77 4.28 7.25
CA SER A 107 -10.68 5.24 7.39
C SER A 107 -9.32 4.62 7.07
N LEU A 108 -9.04 3.41 7.56
CA LEU A 108 -7.78 2.72 7.23
C LEU A 108 -7.65 2.47 5.72
N MET A 109 -8.74 2.03 5.07
CA MET A 109 -8.80 1.86 3.62
C MET A 109 -8.45 3.16 2.90
N GLU A 110 -9.13 4.26 3.22
CA GLU A 110 -8.95 5.55 2.53
C GLU A 110 -7.55 6.11 2.77
N ILE A 111 -7.02 5.96 3.98
CA ILE A 111 -5.67 6.41 4.34
C ILE A 111 -4.60 5.64 3.56
N SER A 112 -4.76 4.32 3.43
CA SER A 112 -3.71 3.46 2.87
C SER A 112 -3.77 3.30 1.35
N ARG A 113 -4.87 3.74 0.71
CA ARG A 113 -5.15 3.49 -0.71
C ARG A 113 -4.08 4.02 -1.65
N GLU A 114 -3.79 5.31 -1.60
CA GLU A 114 -2.85 5.96 -2.52
C GLU A 114 -1.43 5.40 -2.33
N SER A 115 -1.01 5.28 -1.07
CA SER A 115 0.24 4.64 -0.67
C SER A 115 0.38 3.21 -1.21
N THR A 116 -0.68 2.40 -1.14
CA THR A 116 -0.70 1.03 -1.66
C THR A 116 -0.58 1.03 -3.19
N ILE A 117 -1.31 1.91 -3.88
CA ILE A 117 -1.21 2.06 -5.34
C ILE A 117 0.21 2.42 -5.76
N GLN A 118 0.86 3.36 -5.07
CA GLN A 118 2.24 3.75 -5.36
C GLN A 118 3.24 2.60 -5.20
N LEU A 119 3.08 1.78 -4.16
CA LEU A 119 3.90 0.59 -3.94
C LEU A 119 3.71 -0.43 -5.06
N LEU A 120 2.46 -0.64 -5.53
CA LEU A 120 2.14 -1.55 -6.62
C LEU A 120 2.59 -1.03 -7.99
N ASN A 121 2.62 0.28 -8.21
CA ASN A 121 3.08 0.87 -9.48
C ASN A 121 4.56 0.55 -9.75
N PHE A 122 5.41 0.49 -8.72
CA PHE A 122 6.81 0.06 -8.90
C PHE A 122 6.91 -1.35 -9.49
N PHE A 123 6.08 -2.26 -9.00
CA PHE A 123 6.00 -3.60 -9.57
C PHE A 123 5.52 -3.58 -11.04
N ASP A 124 4.54 -2.73 -11.39
CA ASP A 124 4.13 -2.55 -12.81
C ASP A 124 5.34 -2.10 -13.66
N TYR A 125 6.14 -1.14 -13.18
CA TYR A 125 7.32 -0.68 -13.92
C TYR A 125 8.38 -1.77 -14.09
N VAL A 126 8.72 -2.50 -13.02
CA VAL A 126 9.74 -3.57 -13.08
C VAL A 126 9.30 -4.74 -13.96
N SER A 127 8.02 -5.14 -13.86
CA SER A 127 7.47 -6.23 -14.67
C SER A 127 7.33 -5.87 -16.17
N SER A 128 7.28 -4.57 -16.49
CA SER A 128 7.22 -4.08 -17.87
C SER A 128 8.58 -4.01 -18.60
N GLY A 129 9.69 -4.27 -17.91
CA GLY A 129 11.06 -4.23 -18.46
C GLY A 129 11.39 -5.37 -19.45
N SER A 130 12.54 -5.28 -20.13
CA SER A 130 12.93 -6.26 -21.16
C SER A 130 13.09 -7.69 -20.61
N HIS A 131 12.66 -8.68 -21.40
CA HIS A 131 12.63 -10.10 -21.03
C HIS A 131 13.98 -10.81 -21.24
N SER A 132 15.08 -10.24 -20.76
CA SER A 132 16.32 -11.02 -20.66
C SER A 132 16.16 -12.11 -19.59
N PRO A 133 16.76 -13.30 -19.74
CA PRO A 133 16.68 -14.37 -18.75
C PRO A 133 17.04 -13.91 -17.32
N GLU A 134 18.03 -13.01 -17.21
CA GLU A 134 18.51 -12.46 -15.94
C GLU A 134 17.49 -11.51 -15.30
N ARG A 135 16.78 -10.70 -16.11
CA ARG A 135 15.68 -9.85 -15.64
C ARG A 135 14.47 -10.68 -15.20
N LEU A 136 14.24 -11.84 -15.82
CA LEU A 136 13.13 -12.73 -15.49
C LEU A 136 13.25 -13.30 -14.07
N PHE A 137 14.45 -13.72 -13.64
CA PHE A 137 14.70 -14.15 -12.25
C PHE A 137 14.40 -13.04 -11.23
N LYS A 138 14.75 -11.79 -11.57
CA LYS A 138 14.50 -10.65 -10.69
C LYS A 138 13.02 -10.27 -10.61
N ILE A 139 12.32 -10.36 -11.73
CA ILE A 139 10.87 -10.21 -11.75
C ILE A 139 10.21 -11.29 -10.87
N LEU A 140 10.66 -12.55 -10.98
CA LEU A 140 10.18 -13.65 -10.13
C LEU A 140 10.40 -13.38 -8.63
N GLU A 141 11.57 -12.85 -8.23
CA GLU A 141 11.86 -12.46 -6.85
C GLU A 141 10.86 -11.40 -6.32
N VAL A 142 10.52 -10.41 -7.14
CA VAL A 142 9.50 -9.41 -6.79
C VAL A 142 8.11 -10.04 -6.68
N PHE A 143 7.76 -10.96 -7.59
CA PHE A 143 6.49 -11.71 -7.54
C PHE A 143 6.37 -12.58 -6.29
N GLU A 144 7.43 -13.29 -5.91
CA GLU A 144 7.47 -14.11 -4.69
C GLU A 144 7.31 -13.23 -3.46
N THR A 145 8.01 -12.09 -3.41
CA THR A 145 7.87 -11.12 -2.33
C THR A 145 6.43 -10.61 -2.22
N LEU A 146 5.80 -10.23 -3.33
CA LEU A 146 4.38 -9.82 -3.33
C LEU A 146 3.45 -10.93 -2.87
N ARG A 147 3.66 -12.17 -3.32
CA ARG A 147 2.87 -13.33 -2.89
C ARG A 147 2.95 -13.51 -1.37
N ASP A 148 4.14 -13.42 -0.81
CA ASP A 148 4.37 -13.66 0.61
C ASP A 148 3.79 -12.52 1.47
N MET A 149 3.63 -11.32 0.89
CA MET A 149 3.04 -10.14 1.54
C MET A 149 1.51 -10.04 1.44
N ILE A 150 0.88 -10.74 0.49
CA ILE A 150 -0.60 -10.74 0.35
C ILE A 150 -1.31 -11.18 1.65
N PRO A 151 -0.89 -12.24 2.36
CA PRO A 151 -1.48 -12.61 3.65
C PRO A 151 -1.35 -11.52 4.72
N GLU A 152 -0.22 -10.81 4.75
CA GLU A 152 -0.01 -9.70 5.70
C GLU A 152 -0.97 -8.55 5.39
N PHE A 153 -1.12 -8.18 4.12
CA PHE A 153 -2.16 -7.26 3.68
C PHE A 153 -3.55 -7.73 4.09
N ALA A 154 -3.87 -9.00 3.84
CA ALA A 154 -5.18 -9.54 4.17
C ALA A 154 -5.47 -9.52 5.69
N SER A 155 -4.44 -9.59 6.53
CA SER A 155 -4.61 -9.51 7.98
C SER A 155 -4.90 -8.09 8.50
N LEU A 156 -4.50 -7.06 7.75
CA LEU A 156 -4.59 -5.66 8.18
C LEU A 156 -5.91 -4.99 7.78
N PHE A 157 -6.51 -5.43 6.69
CA PHE A 157 -7.67 -4.77 6.08
C PHE A 157 -8.89 -5.68 6.03
N CYS A 158 -10.09 -5.09 5.94
CA CYS A 158 -11.32 -5.85 5.80
C CYS A 158 -11.42 -6.53 4.42
N ASP A 159 -12.19 -7.63 4.36
CA ASP A 159 -12.40 -8.42 3.13
C ASP A 159 -12.85 -7.56 1.94
N GLN A 160 -13.69 -6.55 2.19
CA GLN A 160 -14.18 -5.65 1.14
C GLN A 160 -13.05 -4.82 0.53
N TYR A 161 -12.10 -4.35 1.34
CA TYR A 161 -10.94 -3.62 0.83
C TYR A 161 -9.97 -4.52 0.10
N ILE A 162 -9.72 -5.73 0.62
CA ILE A 162 -8.88 -6.74 -0.05
C ILE A 162 -9.46 -7.07 -1.43
N MET A 163 -10.78 -7.21 -1.54
CA MET A 163 -11.46 -7.43 -2.80
C MET A 163 -11.34 -6.23 -3.75
N SER A 164 -11.43 -5.01 -3.24
CA SER A 164 -11.22 -3.79 -4.03
C SER A 164 -9.79 -3.71 -4.57
N LEU A 165 -8.78 -3.89 -3.71
CA LEU A 165 -7.37 -3.94 -4.09
C LEU A 165 -7.09 -5.07 -5.08
N ARG A 166 -7.67 -6.27 -4.88
CA ARG A 166 -7.53 -7.39 -5.82
C ARG A 166 -8.11 -7.03 -7.18
N ASN A 167 -9.25 -6.35 -7.24
CA ASN A 167 -9.84 -5.89 -8.50
C ASN A 167 -8.98 -4.82 -9.18
N GLU A 168 -8.38 -3.91 -8.41
CA GLU A 168 -7.47 -2.89 -8.92
C GLU A 168 -6.19 -3.51 -9.48
N ALA A 169 -5.53 -4.40 -8.71
CA ALA A 169 -4.39 -5.19 -9.15
C ALA A 169 -4.73 -6.03 -10.39
N THR A 170 -5.89 -6.68 -10.41
CA THR A 170 -6.36 -7.45 -11.58
C THR A 170 -6.62 -6.55 -12.79
N THR A 171 -7.06 -5.31 -12.60
CA THR A 171 -7.27 -4.34 -13.69
C THR A 171 -5.93 -3.88 -14.26
N ILE A 172 -4.95 -3.59 -13.40
CA ILE A 172 -3.57 -3.31 -13.80
C ILE A 172 -3.01 -4.51 -14.59
N TRP A 173 -3.20 -5.73 -14.08
CA TRP A 173 -2.73 -6.95 -14.73
C TRP A 173 -3.45 -7.26 -16.04
N LYS A 174 -4.77 -7.17 -16.13
CA LYS A 174 -5.54 -7.42 -17.37
C LYS A 174 -5.20 -6.43 -18.47
N ARG A 175 -4.95 -5.17 -18.12
CA ARG A 175 -4.43 -4.14 -19.06
C ARG A 175 -3.10 -4.58 -19.70
N ARG A 176 -2.32 -5.42 -19.01
CA ARG A 176 -0.99 -5.89 -19.43
C ARG A 176 -0.92 -7.36 -19.87
N GLY A 177 -1.92 -8.17 -19.53
CA GLY A 177 -1.96 -9.63 -19.70
C GLY A 177 -1.95 -10.15 -21.15
N LYS A 178 -2.10 -9.27 -22.15
CA LYS A 178 -1.80 -9.63 -23.55
C LYS A 178 -0.32 -9.97 -23.80
N GLN A 179 0.61 -9.57 -22.92
CA GLN A 179 2.04 -9.91 -23.03
C GLN A 179 2.49 -11.12 -22.19
N LEU A 180 1.73 -11.54 -21.16
CA LEU A 180 2.13 -12.60 -20.21
C LEU A 180 1.21 -13.83 -20.19
N GLY A 181 0.30 -13.95 -21.17
CA GLY A 181 -0.74 -15.01 -21.24
C GLY A 181 -0.24 -16.46 -21.24
N THR A 182 1.07 -16.70 -21.33
CA THR A 182 1.69 -18.02 -21.21
C THR A 182 2.04 -18.42 -19.77
N TYR A 183 2.22 -17.49 -18.83
CA TYR A 183 2.70 -17.80 -17.47
C TYR A 183 1.60 -17.89 -16.41
N LEU A 184 0.42 -17.31 -16.64
CA LEU A 184 -0.70 -17.28 -15.68
C LEU A 184 -1.42 -18.63 -15.49
N ARG A 185 -1.11 -19.66 -16.30
CA ARG A 185 -1.71 -21.00 -16.16
C ARG A 185 -1.22 -21.78 -14.94
N SER A 186 -0.14 -21.35 -14.28
CA SER A 186 0.39 -22.01 -13.07
C SER A 186 -0.25 -21.53 -11.75
N TRP A 187 -1.13 -20.53 -11.77
CA TRP A 187 -1.74 -19.94 -10.57
C TRP A 187 -3.23 -20.29 -10.39
N SER A 188 -3.68 -21.39 -11.01
CA SER A 188 -5.04 -21.92 -10.87
C SER A 188 -5.09 -23.26 -10.12
N ILE A 189 -4.20 -23.45 -9.14
CA ILE A 189 -4.32 -24.50 -8.13
C ILE A 189 -4.24 -23.83 -6.76
#